data_AF-A0A0F2S7K2-F1
#
_entry.id   AF-A0A0F2S7K2-F1
#
_cell.length_a   1.000
_cell.length_b   1.000
_cell.length_c   1.000
_cell.angle_alpha   90.00
_cell.angle_beta   90.00
_cell.angle_gamma   90.00
#
_symmetry.space_group_name_H-M   'P 1'
#
loop_
_entity.id
_entity.type
_entity.pdbx_description
1 polymer ?
#
loop_
_entity_poly.entity_id
_entity_poly.type
_entity_poly.pdbx_seq_one_letter_code
_entity_poly.pdbx_strand_id
1 'polypeptide(L)' 'MAQARKALDWNKQIELSIDPPTARRIRGERNEEGAEACSMCGGFCAMKLVGEHLGKTGGTC' A
#
# COMPACT_ATOMS: atom_id res chain seq x y z
N MET A 1 -5.56 9.15 2.82
CA MET A 1 -5.51 7.71 2.46
C MET A 1 -4.77 7.46 1.14
N ALA A 2 -5.16 8.09 0.02
CA ALA A 2 -4.55 7.80 -1.29
C ALA A 2 -3.03 8.03 -1.37
N GLN A 3 -2.53 9.09 -0.71
CA GLN A 3 -1.09 9.35 -0.61
C GLN A 3 -0.33 8.24 0.12
N ALA A 4 -0.86 7.76 1.25
CA ALA A 4 -0.28 6.62 1.99
C ALA A 4 -0.24 5.36 1.10
N ARG A 5 -1.31 5.08 0.33
CA ARG A 5 -1.33 3.97 -0.62
C ARG A 5 -0.26 4.13 -1.73
N LYS A 6 -0.08 5.34 -2.25
CA LYS A 6 0.96 5.64 -3.25
C LYS A 6 2.38 5.45 -2.69
N ALA A 7 2.58 5.77 -1.42
CA ALA A 7 3.83 5.58 -0.71
C ALA A 7 4.04 4.14 -0.21
N LEU A 8 3.09 3.22 -0.45
CA LEU A 8 3.07 1.87 0.13
C LEU A 8 3.12 1.86 1.68
N ASP A 9 2.67 2.95 2.31
CA ASP A 9 2.54 3.04 3.76
C ASP A 9 1.20 2.43 4.19
N TRP A 10 1.22 1.12 4.40
CA TRP A 10 0.04 0.35 4.78
C TRP A 10 -0.46 0.67 6.18
N ASN A 11 0.44 0.98 7.11
CA ASN A 11 0.05 1.34 8.47
C ASN A 11 -0.75 2.64 8.45
N LYS A 12 -0.25 3.68 7.76
CA LYS A 12 -0.97 4.95 7.63
C LYS A 12 -2.23 4.81 6.79
N GLN A 13 -2.21 3.98 5.76
CA GLN A 13 -3.41 3.74 4.95
C GLN A 13 -4.54 3.09 5.77
N ILE A 14 -4.22 2.12 6.63
CA ILE A 14 -5.17 1.44 7.52
C ILE A 14 -5.67 2.42 8.60
N GLU A 15 -4.80 3.20 9.22
CA GLU A 15 -5.18 4.23 10.21
C GLU A 15 -6.18 5.24 9.63
N LEU A 16 -5.98 5.63 8.36
CA LEU A 16 -6.86 6.57 7.65
C LEU A 16 -8.10 5.91 7.01
N SER A 17 -8.30 4.61 7.19
CA SER A 17 -9.47 3.90 6.65
C SER A 17 -10.72 4.12 7.50
N ILE A 18 -11.89 3.93 6.88
CA ILE A 18 -13.19 4.10 7.55
C ILE A 18 -13.33 3.08 8.71
N ASP A 19 -12.82 1.86 8.52
CA ASP A 19 -12.83 0.78 9.51
C ASP A 19 -11.43 0.14 9.59
N PRO A 20 -10.53 0.71 10.42
CA PRO A 20 -9.15 0.21 10.57
C PRO A 20 -9.06 -1.26 11.04
N PRO A 21 -9.88 -1.74 12.00
CA PRO A 21 -9.90 -3.15 12.37
C PRO A 21 -10.16 -4.09 11.18
N THR A 22 -11.19 -3.82 10.39
CA THR A 22 -11.52 -4.65 9.22
C THR A 22 -10.43 -4.57 8.15
N ALA A 23 -9.91 -3.37 7.88
CA ALA A 23 -8.84 -3.19 6.90
C ALA A 23 -7.55 -3.95 7.29
N ARG A 24 -7.19 -3.94 8.58
CA ARG A 24 -6.04 -4.68 9.11
C ARG A 24 -6.24 -6.18 8.96
N ARG A 25 -7.41 -6.70 9.33
CA ARG A 25 -7.74 -8.13 9.22
C ARG A 25 -7.65 -8.60 7.77
N ILE A 26 -8.31 -7.90 6.84
CA ILE A 26 -8.29 -8.26 5.41
C ILE A 26 -6.87 -8.23 4.84
N ARG A 27 -6.05 -7.24 5.24
CA ARG A 27 -4.65 -7.18 4.78
C ARG A 27 -3.86 -8.38 5.28
N GLY A 28 -3.97 -8.73 6.57
CA GLY A 28 -3.26 -9.86 7.17
C GLY A 28 -3.70 -11.22 6.61
N GLU A 29 -4.98 -11.38 6.27
CA GLU A 29 -5.49 -12.61 5.65
C GLU A 29 -5.01 -12.80 4.20
N ARG A 30 -4.80 -11.70 3.47
CA ARG A 30 -4.56 -11.74 2.01
C ARG A 30 -3.13 -11.50 1.58
N ASN A 31 -2.25 -11.03 2.47
CA ASN A 31 -0.86 -10.71 2.13
C ASN A 31 0.07 -11.42 3.10
N GLU A 32 1.20 -11.88 2.57
CA GLU A 32 2.30 -12.36 3.39
C GLU A 32 2.81 -11.25 4.32
N GLU A 33 3.30 -11.66 5.48
CA GLU A 33 3.90 -10.74 6.43
C GLU A 33 5.12 -10.04 5.79
N GLY A 34 5.20 -8.71 5.90
CA GLY A 34 6.27 -7.94 5.27
C GLY A 34 6.10 -7.65 3.77
N ALA A 35 4.99 -8.08 3.14
CA ALA A 35 4.75 -7.76 1.73
C ALA A 35 4.68 -6.23 1.48
N GLU A 36 5.54 -5.74 0.58
CA GLU A 36 5.61 -4.31 0.23
C GLU A 36 4.36 -3.81 -0.51
N ALA A 37 3.75 -4.66 -1.33
CA ALA A 37 2.54 -4.35 -2.10
C ALA A 37 1.32 -5.11 -1.57
N CYS A 38 0.21 -5.06 -2.31
CA CYS A 38 -0.91 -5.96 -2.07
C CYS A 38 -0.84 -7.16 -3.03
N SER A 39 -1.46 -8.26 -2.62
CA SER A 39 -1.49 -9.54 -3.33
C SER A 39 -2.23 -9.50 -4.68
N MET A 40 -2.88 -8.39 -5.02
CA MET A 40 -3.61 -8.26 -6.28
C MET A 40 -2.70 -8.32 -7.52
N CYS A 41 -1.54 -7.65 -7.48
CA CYS A 41 -0.64 -7.54 -8.64
C CYS A 41 0.71 -8.24 -8.42
N GLY A 42 0.98 -8.72 -7.20
CA GLY A 42 2.27 -9.30 -6.83
C GLY A 42 3.44 -8.35 -7.13
N GLY A 43 4.45 -8.88 -7.84
CA GLY A 43 5.65 -8.12 -8.23
C GLY A 43 5.42 -7.00 -9.24
N PHE A 44 4.26 -6.96 -9.91
CA PHE A 44 3.95 -5.98 -10.96
C PHE A 44 3.09 -4.82 -10.44
N CYS A 45 3.26 -4.43 -9.17
CA CYS A 45 2.52 -3.32 -8.60
C CYS A 45 2.84 -2.00 -9.33
N ALA A 46 1.85 -1.43 -10.02
CA ALA A 46 2.02 -0.20 -10.79
C ALA A 46 2.57 0.97 -9.95
N MET A 47 2.10 1.13 -8.71
CA MET A 47 2.55 2.21 -7.83
C MET A 47 4.03 2.05 -7.44
N LYS A 48 4.48 0.81 -7.23
CA LYS A 48 5.88 0.49 -6.95
C LYS A 48 6.75 0.80 -8.16
N LEU A 49 6.42 0.22 -9.32
CA LEU A 49 7.20 0.35 -10.56
C LEU A 49 7.33 1.81 -11.00
N VAL A 50 6.23 2.57 -10.96
CA VAL A 50 6.25 4.00 -11.33
C VAL A 50 7.05 4.80 -10.30
N GLY A 51 6.93 4.49 -9.01
CA GLY A 51 7.70 5.15 -7.94
C GLY A 51 9.21 4.93 -8.08
N GLU A 52 9.62 3.69 -8.36
CA GLU A 52 11.01 3.31 -8.64
C GLU A 52 11.55 4.02 -9.88
N HIS A 53 10.78 4.02 -10.98
CA HIS A 53 11.21 4.63 -12.23
C HIS A 53 11.35 6.15 -12.16
N LEU A 54 10.44 6.81 -11.42
CA LEU A 54 10.42 8.28 -11.32
C LEU A 54 11.27 8.82 -10.15
N GLY A 55 11.84 7.95 -9.31
CA GLY A 55 12.59 8.35 -8.11
C GLY A 55 11.72 9.11 -7.08
N LYS A 56 10.40 8.93 -7.12
CA LYS A 56 9.43 9.64 -6.29
C LYS A 56 8.53 8.66 -5.53
N THR A 57 9.01 8.15 -4.41
CA THR A 57 8.19 7.42 -3.45
C THR A 57 7.44 8.43 -2.57
N GLY A 58 6.17 8.70 -2.88
CA GLY A 58 5.28 9.45 -1.97
C GLY A 58 5.11 10.97 -2.20
N GLY A 59 5.28 11.47 -3.42
CA GLY A 59 4.98 12.88 -3.73
C GLY A 59 3.48 13.22 -3.76
N THR A 60 3.11 14.38 -3.20
CA THR A 60 1.83 15.06 -3.43
C THR A 60 1.63 15.28 -4.93
N CYS A 61 0.42 14.97 -5.43
CA CYS A 61 0.02 15.41 -6.77
C CYS A 61 -0.18 16.92 -6.79
#